data_AF-A0A3D5AUD1-F1
#
_entry.id   AF-A0A3D5AUD1-F1
#
_cell.length_a   1.000
_cell.length_b   1.000
_cell.length_c   1.000
_cell.angle_alpha   90.00
_cell.angle_beta   90.00
_cell.angle_gamma   90.00
#
_symmetry.space_group_name_H-M   'P 1'
#
loop_
_entity.id
_entity.type
_entity.pdbx_description
1 polymer ?
#
loop_
_entity_poly.entity_id
_entity_poly.type
_entity_poly.pdbx_seq_one_letter_code
_entity_poly.pdbx_strand_id
1 'polypeptide(L)'
;MMPDVTYFSDPALAPVRHLQRAGQWDLALSLLGDKNADLRAEIVTERFMWQLVPVDFADIDAASPELAKLLTAQISYWHKLFELEGGPENVDEAAVFAAAPGGWAAFWHAVVQDNVHKNEELARAEYARAHELEPNNRFLESYVVRHQGFHLLEIDRPKALALMRRSLQLRAALGARPQLAAAQQVLAQFLPEDDPEAIELRQIVAETAEELKIAWLRVDATKED
;
A
#
# COMPACT_ATOMS: atom_id res chain seq x y z
N MET A 1 -2.58 -10.07 1.70
CA MET A 1 -3.00 -8.76 2.26
C MET A 1 -4.36 -8.89 2.92
N MET A 2 -4.50 -8.44 4.17
CA MET A 2 -5.42 -9.07 5.14
C MET A 2 -6.56 -8.13 5.59
N PRO A 3 -7.82 -8.61 5.64
CA PRO A 3 -8.95 -7.86 6.20
C PRO A 3 -8.84 -7.73 7.73
N ASP A 4 -9.59 -6.79 8.33
CA ASP A 4 -9.57 -6.55 9.78
C ASP A 4 -9.93 -7.77 10.64
N VAL A 5 -10.76 -8.67 10.11
CA VAL A 5 -11.15 -9.91 10.81
C VAL A 5 -9.95 -10.82 11.11
N THR A 6 -8.84 -10.66 10.37
CA THR A 6 -7.65 -11.50 10.53
C THR A 6 -6.83 -11.20 11.79
N TYR A 7 -7.11 -10.08 12.47
CA TYR A 7 -6.53 -9.76 13.78
C TYR A 7 -7.19 -10.56 14.91
N PHE A 8 -8.44 -10.98 14.69
CA PHE A 8 -9.22 -11.75 15.66
C PHE A 8 -9.18 -13.26 15.38
N SER A 9 -8.75 -13.67 14.18
CA SER A 9 -8.73 -15.09 13.79
C SER A 9 -7.57 -15.86 14.41
N ASP A 10 -6.43 -15.20 14.67
CA ASP A 10 -5.30 -15.78 15.39
C ASP A 10 -4.73 -14.79 16.42
N PRO A 11 -5.19 -14.89 17.69
CA PRO A 11 -4.73 -14.02 18.77
C PRO A 11 -3.22 -14.07 19.00
N ALA A 12 -2.54 -15.17 18.65
CA ALA A 12 -1.09 -15.30 18.85
C ALA A 12 -0.30 -14.44 17.87
N LEU A 13 -0.86 -14.15 16.69
CA LEU A 13 -0.24 -13.30 15.66
C LEU A 13 -0.70 -11.85 15.73
N ALA A 14 -1.73 -11.53 16.53
CA ALA A 14 -2.28 -10.18 16.62
C ALA A 14 -1.24 -9.10 16.97
N PRO A 15 -0.29 -9.30 17.91
CA PRO A 15 0.76 -8.31 18.19
C PRO A 15 1.69 -8.07 16.99
N VAL A 16 2.09 -9.13 16.28
CA VAL A 16 2.95 -9.03 15.08
C VAL A 16 2.23 -8.22 14.00
N ARG A 17 0.96 -8.52 13.74
CA ARG A 17 0.17 -7.80 12.74
C ARG A 17 -0.05 -6.34 13.12
N HIS A 18 -0.24 -6.04 14.41
CA HIS A 18 -0.36 -4.67 14.87
C HIS A 18 0.93 -3.87 14.61
N LEU A 19 2.09 -4.46 14.92
CA LEU A 19 3.39 -3.87 14.65
C LEU A 19 3.64 -3.67 13.15
N GLN A 20 3.35 -4.69 12.33
CA GLN A 20 3.43 -4.60 10.88
C GLN A 20 2.61 -3.40 10.36
N ARG A 21 1.35 -3.32 10.76
CA ARG A 21 0.43 -2.25 10.34
C ARG A 21 0.89 -0.87 10.82
N ALA A 22 1.53 -0.80 11.99
CA ALA A 22 2.11 0.44 12.51
C ALA A 22 3.44 0.84 11.85
N GLY A 23 3.94 0.07 10.88
CA GLY A 23 5.22 0.31 10.21
C GLY A 23 6.45 -0.11 11.02
N GLN A 24 6.26 -0.87 12.11
CA GLN A 24 7.32 -1.36 12.98
C GLN A 24 7.83 -2.73 12.50
N TRP A 25 8.20 -2.83 11.21
CA TRP A 25 8.48 -4.10 10.54
C TRP A 25 9.64 -4.89 11.18
N ASP A 26 10.73 -4.24 11.57
CA ASP A 26 11.86 -4.91 12.23
C ASP A 26 11.44 -5.56 13.56
N LEU A 27 10.61 -4.86 14.34
CA LEU A 27 10.08 -5.39 15.60
C LEU A 27 9.05 -6.50 15.34
N ALA A 28 8.21 -6.36 14.32
CA ALA A 28 7.28 -7.40 13.89
C ALA A 28 8.02 -8.69 13.49
N LEU A 29 9.08 -8.58 12.68
CA LEU A 29 9.93 -9.71 12.26
C LEU A 29 10.64 -10.34 13.46
N SER A 30 11.18 -9.53 14.37
CA SER A 30 11.83 -10.03 15.59
C SER A 30 10.86 -10.80 16.48
N LEU A 31 9.62 -10.30 16.64
CA LEU A 31 8.59 -10.97 17.45
C LEU A 31 8.06 -12.25 16.79
N LEU A 32 7.95 -12.24 15.45
CA LEU A 32 7.51 -13.39 14.67
C LEU A 32 8.54 -14.53 14.72
N GLY A 33 9.83 -14.20 14.60
CA GLY A 33 10.91 -15.17 14.43
C GLY A 33 10.75 -15.97 13.13
N ASP A 34 10.97 -17.27 13.20
CA ASP A 34 10.81 -18.21 12.06
C ASP A 34 9.39 -18.80 11.96
N LYS A 35 8.45 -18.26 12.76
CA LYS A 35 7.07 -18.73 12.74
C LYS A 35 6.37 -18.14 11.52
N ASN A 36 5.59 -18.94 10.81
CA ASN A 36 4.70 -18.49 9.73
C ASN A 36 5.44 -17.75 8.59
N ALA A 37 5.97 -18.52 7.65
CA ALA A 37 6.69 -18.00 6.49
C ALA A 37 5.85 -17.02 5.65
N ASP A 38 4.54 -17.27 5.50
CA ASP A 38 3.63 -16.39 4.75
C ASP A 38 3.58 -14.98 5.36
N LEU A 39 3.40 -14.87 6.68
CA LEU A 39 3.37 -13.57 7.36
C LEU A 39 4.73 -12.88 7.29
N ARG A 40 5.82 -13.64 7.40
CA ARG A 40 7.17 -13.11 7.26
C ARG A 40 7.37 -12.49 5.87
N ALA A 41 6.97 -13.19 4.81
CA ALA A 41 7.04 -12.73 3.43
C ALA A 41 6.20 -11.45 3.20
N GLU A 42 4.98 -11.39 3.76
CA GLU A 42 4.15 -10.18 3.72
C GLU A 42 4.86 -8.99 4.39
N ILE A 43 5.47 -9.18 5.56
CA ILE A 43 6.14 -8.11 6.31
C ILE A 43 7.37 -7.58 5.57
N VAL A 44 8.23 -8.45 5.04
CA VAL A 44 9.44 -8.00 4.31
C VAL A 44 9.07 -7.30 3.00
N THR A 45 8.01 -7.77 2.32
CA THR A 45 7.49 -7.12 1.12
C THR A 45 6.95 -5.73 1.45
N GLU A 46 6.12 -5.60 2.49
CA GLU A 46 5.57 -4.32 2.90
C GLU A 46 6.69 -3.35 3.31
N ARG A 47 7.68 -3.82 4.09
CA ARG A 47 8.84 -3.01 4.45
C ARG A 47 9.55 -2.45 3.22
N PHE A 48 9.80 -3.29 2.20
CA PHE A 48 10.39 -2.82 0.94
C PHE A 48 9.52 -1.76 0.27
N MET A 49 8.21 -1.97 0.14
CA MET A 49 7.32 -1.00 -0.52
C MET A 49 7.39 0.40 0.11
N TRP A 50 7.60 0.48 1.43
CA TRP A 50 7.65 1.76 2.14
C TRP A 50 9.06 2.32 2.27
N GLN A 51 10.06 1.50 2.59
CA GLN A 51 11.43 1.95 2.84
C GLN A 51 12.34 1.85 1.62
N LEU A 52 11.90 1.19 0.54
CA LEU A 52 12.67 0.87 -0.67
C LEU A 52 14.04 0.23 -0.37
N VAL A 53 14.11 -0.55 0.71
CA VAL A 53 15.30 -1.31 1.13
C VAL A 53 15.34 -2.68 0.46
N PRO A 54 16.52 -3.24 0.12
CA PRO A 54 16.61 -4.55 -0.53
C PRO A 54 15.80 -5.64 0.17
N VAL A 55 15.14 -6.49 -0.61
CA VAL A 55 14.41 -7.68 -0.13
C VAL A 55 15.29 -8.90 -0.24
N ASP A 56 15.31 -9.73 0.81
CA ASP A 56 15.82 -11.09 0.70
C ASP A 56 14.72 -11.99 0.11
N PHE A 57 14.90 -12.41 -1.14
CA PHE A 57 13.93 -13.28 -1.81
C PHE A 57 13.80 -14.66 -1.17
N ALA A 58 14.75 -15.10 -0.34
CA ALA A 58 14.60 -16.34 0.41
C ALA A 58 13.39 -16.30 1.37
N ASP A 59 13.08 -15.13 1.94
CA ASP A 59 11.90 -14.95 2.79
C ASP A 59 10.60 -15.02 1.97
N ILE A 60 10.63 -14.60 0.70
CA ILE A 60 9.48 -14.66 -0.21
C ILE A 60 9.27 -16.10 -0.71
N ASP A 61 10.35 -16.77 -1.12
CA ASP A 61 10.31 -18.14 -1.65
C ASP A 61 9.90 -19.18 -0.59
N ALA A 62 10.08 -18.85 0.69
CA ALA A 62 9.65 -19.70 1.80
C ALA A 62 8.13 -19.68 2.06
N ALA A 63 7.41 -18.69 1.51
CA ALA A 63 5.95 -18.60 1.63
C ALA A 63 5.23 -19.63 0.75
N SER A 64 3.91 -19.73 0.90
CA SER A 64 3.06 -20.47 -0.01
C SER A 64 3.27 -20.01 -1.46
N PRO A 65 3.30 -20.92 -2.45
CA PRO A 65 3.64 -20.57 -3.84
C PRO A 65 2.75 -19.47 -4.43
N GLU A 66 1.47 -19.49 -4.11
CA GLU A 66 0.50 -18.48 -4.56
C GLU A 66 0.82 -17.11 -3.98
N LEU A 67 1.16 -17.04 -2.69
CA LEU A 67 1.53 -15.80 -2.03
C LEU A 67 2.88 -15.28 -2.53
N ALA A 68 3.88 -16.15 -2.64
CA ALA A 68 5.20 -15.80 -3.17
C ALA A 68 5.08 -15.16 -4.56
N LYS A 69 4.27 -15.74 -5.46
CA LYS A 69 4.01 -15.17 -6.79
C LYS A 69 3.38 -13.78 -6.72
N LEU A 70 2.41 -13.57 -5.83
CA LEU A 70 1.74 -12.27 -5.64
C LEU A 70 2.68 -11.22 -5.06
N LEU A 71 3.52 -11.59 -4.08
CA LEU A 71 4.47 -10.68 -3.46
C LEU A 71 5.60 -10.31 -4.42
N THR A 72 6.12 -11.26 -5.19
CA THR A 72 7.09 -10.98 -6.27
C THR A 72 6.52 -10.04 -7.32
N ALA A 73 5.24 -10.19 -7.71
CA ALA A 73 4.58 -9.24 -8.61
C ALA A 73 4.44 -7.84 -7.98
N GLN A 74 4.14 -7.74 -6.69
CA GLN A 74 4.13 -6.44 -6.00
C GLN A 74 5.52 -5.82 -6.01
N ILE A 75 6.57 -6.58 -5.68
CA ILE A 75 7.95 -6.09 -5.69
C ILE A 75 8.33 -5.60 -7.09
N SER A 76 8.01 -6.36 -8.15
CA SER A 76 8.28 -5.96 -9.53
C SER A 76 7.53 -4.68 -9.93
N TYR A 77 6.26 -4.54 -9.53
CA TYR A 77 5.50 -3.31 -9.73
C TYR A 77 6.19 -2.09 -9.09
N TRP A 78 6.66 -2.19 -7.85
CA TRP A 78 7.32 -1.08 -7.17
C TRP A 78 8.68 -0.73 -7.79
N HIS A 79 9.42 -1.72 -8.28
CA HIS A 79 10.63 -1.45 -9.07
C HIS A 79 10.29 -0.67 -10.35
N LYS A 80 9.22 -1.04 -11.06
CA LYS A 80 8.78 -0.29 -12.26
C LYS A 80 8.29 1.11 -11.93
N LEU A 81 7.56 1.27 -10.82
CA LEU A 81 7.00 2.57 -10.42
C LEU A 81 8.08 3.58 -10.02
N PHE A 82 9.14 3.12 -9.35
CA PHE A 82 10.23 3.97 -8.85
C PHE A 82 11.53 3.84 -9.65
N GLU A 83 11.51 3.14 -10.78
CA GLU A 83 12.67 2.91 -11.66
C GLU A 83 13.89 2.33 -10.91
N LEU A 84 13.63 1.41 -9.97
CA LEU A 84 14.67 0.81 -9.13
C LEU A 84 15.43 -0.30 -9.89
N GLU A 85 16.74 -0.37 -9.65
CA GLU A 85 17.60 -1.45 -10.16
C GLU A 85 17.44 -2.76 -9.35
N GLY A 86 17.77 -3.90 -9.97
CA GLY A 86 17.87 -5.19 -9.26
C GLY A 86 16.55 -5.89 -8.94
N GLY A 87 15.46 -5.50 -9.59
CA GLY A 87 14.14 -6.09 -9.39
C GLY A 87 13.94 -7.48 -10.01
N PRO A 88 12.82 -8.16 -9.69
CA PRO A 88 12.44 -9.42 -10.34
C PRO A 88 12.36 -9.26 -11.86
N GLU A 89 13.10 -10.10 -12.58
CA GLU A 89 13.11 -10.09 -14.04
C GLU A 89 11.87 -10.78 -14.64
N ASN A 90 11.41 -10.29 -15.78
CA ASN A 90 10.39 -10.94 -16.63
C ASN A 90 9.05 -11.24 -15.93
N VAL A 91 8.66 -10.45 -14.94
CA VAL A 91 7.35 -10.57 -14.28
C VAL A 91 6.30 -9.78 -15.07
N ASP A 92 5.22 -10.46 -15.44
CA ASP A 92 3.98 -9.87 -15.94
C ASP A 92 3.00 -9.71 -14.77
N GLU A 93 3.08 -8.59 -14.07
CA GLU A 93 2.28 -8.33 -12.88
C GLU A 93 0.79 -8.28 -13.21
N ALA A 94 0.43 -7.73 -14.38
CA ALA A 94 -0.96 -7.65 -14.81
C ALA A 94 -1.55 -9.06 -14.93
N ALA A 95 -0.85 -9.99 -15.60
CA ALA A 95 -1.28 -11.38 -15.69
C ALA A 95 -1.31 -12.09 -14.34
N VAL A 96 -0.31 -11.83 -13.46
CA VAL A 96 -0.29 -12.42 -12.11
C VAL A 96 -1.51 -11.97 -11.30
N PHE A 97 -1.78 -10.67 -11.24
CA PHE A 97 -2.88 -10.14 -10.44
C PHE A 97 -4.25 -10.44 -11.04
N ALA A 98 -4.40 -10.43 -12.36
CA ALA A 98 -5.66 -10.78 -13.02
C ALA A 98 -6.05 -12.26 -12.80
N ALA A 99 -5.07 -13.16 -12.68
CA ALA A 99 -5.32 -14.58 -12.44
C ALA A 99 -5.64 -14.92 -10.98
N ALA A 100 -5.31 -14.04 -10.04
CA ALA A 100 -5.49 -14.28 -8.61
C ALA A 100 -6.90 -13.89 -8.13
N PRO A 101 -7.49 -14.65 -7.20
CA PRO A 101 -8.80 -14.34 -6.65
C PRO A 101 -8.75 -13.24 -5.57
N GLY A 102 -9.90 -12.65 -5.28
CA GLY A 102 -10.10 -11.74 -4.15
C GLY A 102 -9.97 -10.26 -4.48
N GLY A 103 -10.39 -9.42 -3.53
CA GLY A 103 -10.46 -7.97 -3.72
C GLY A 103 -9.08 -7.34 -3.83
N TRP A 104 -8.10 -7.82 -3.07
CA TRP A 104 -6.72 -7.32 -3.15
C TRP A 104 -6.04 -7.61 -4.48
N ALA A 105 -6.29 -8.77 -5.09
CA ALA A 105 -5.76 -9.09 -6.42
C ALA A 105 -6.36 -8.17 -7.49
N ALA A 106 -7.68 -7.94 -7.45
CA ALA A 106 -8.35 -6.97 -8.32
C ALA A 106 -7.81 -5.55 -8.14
N PHE A 107 -7.57 -5.12 -6.89
CA PHE A 107 -6.96 -3.81 -6.61
C PHE A 107 -5.56 -3.69 -7.20
N TRP A 108 -4.68 -4.69 -6.99
CA TRP A 108 -3.34 -4.65 -7.56
C TRP A 108 -3.35 -4.69 -9.09
N HIS A 109 -4.26 -5.45 -9.69
CA HIS A 109 -4.47 -5.42 -11.13
C HIS A 109 -4.84 -4.01 -11.59
N ALA A 110 -5.79 -3.35 -10.92
CA ALA A 110 -6.16 -1.97 -11.21
C ALA A 110 -4.96 -1.02 -11.12
N VAL A 111 -4.16 -1.13 -10.06
CA VAL A 111 -2.97 -0.29 -9.82
C VAL A 111 -1.92 -0.42 -10.93
N VAL A 112 -1.69 -1.64 -11.43
CA VAL A 112 -0.78 -1.88 -12.57
C VAL A 112 -1.35 -1.29 -13.86
N GLN A 113 -2.65 -1.48 -14.11
CA GLN A 113 -3.30 -0.90 -15.30
C GLN A 113 -3.22 0.63 -15.28
N ASP A 114 -3.44 1.24 -14.13
CA ASP A 114 -3.43 2.70 -13.92
C ASP A 114 -2.03 3.29 -14.08
N ASN A 115 -1.05 2.75 -13.34
CA ASN A 115 0.26 3.39 -13.21
C ASN A 115 1.28 2.92 -14.26
N VAL A 116 1.20 1.67 -14.70
CA VAL A 116 2.18 1.09 -15.65
C VAL A 116 1.63 1.15 -17.08
N HIS A 117 0.43 0.60 -17.30
CA HIS A 117 -0.14 0.51 -18.65
C HIS A 117 -0.94 1.75 -19.07
N LYS A 118 -1.21 2.69 -18.15
CA LYS A 118 -2.00 3.90 -18.39
C LYS A 118 -3.40 3.61 -18.96
N ASN A 119 -3.99 2.48 -18.57
CA ASN A 119 -5.32 2.05 -18.95
C ASN A 119 -6.33 2.42 -17.86
N GLU A 120 -6.75 3.69 -17.88
CA GLU A 120 -7.66 4.26 -16.87
C GLU A 120 -9.04 3.60 -16.85
N GLU A 121 -9.60 3.24 -18.01
CA GLU A 121 -10.92 2.62 -18.10
C GLU A 121 -10.94 1.27 -17.35
N LEU A 122 -9.96 0.41 -17.64
CA LEU A 122 -9.84 -0.88 -16.98
C LEU A 122 -9.50 -0.72 -15.50
N ALA A 123 -8.63 0.22 -15.14
CA ALA A 123 -8.29 0.51 -13.74
C ALA A 123 -9.54 0.89 -12.93
N ARG A 124 -10.38 1.81 -13.44
CA ARG A 124 -11.65 2.21 -12.79
C ARG A 124 -12.59 1.02 -12.59
N ALA A 125 -12.72 0.15 -13.58
CA ALA A 125 -13.55 -1.05 -13.48
C ALA A 125 -13.02 -2.01 -12.41
N GLU A 126 -11.71 -2.24 -12.35
CA GLU A 126 -11.09 -3.14 -11.38
C GLU A 126 -11.08 -2.57 -9.95
N TYR A 127 -10.95 -1.25 -9.76
CA TYR A 127 -11.13 -0.62 -8.45
C TYR A 127 -12.55 -0.84 -7.92
N ALA A 128 -13.58 -0.72 -8.77
CA ALA A 128 -14.96 -1.03 -8.39
C ALA A 128 -15.12 -2.51 -8.04
N ARG A 129 -14.59 -3.40 -8.89
CA ARG A 129 -14.61 -4.86 -8.67
C ARG A 129 -13.94 -5.26 -7.35
N ALA A 130 -12.81 -4.66 -7.01
CA ALA A 130 -12.11 -4.90 -5.75
C ALA A 130 -13.00 -4.65 -4.53
N HIS A 131 -13.77 -3.55 -4.55
CA HIS A 131 -14.72 -3.24 -3.48
C HIS A 131 -15.90 -4.21 -3.45
N GLU A 132 -16.45 -4.60 -4.61
CA GLU A 132 -17.56 -5.57 -4.69
C GLU A 132 -17.20 -6.96 -4.17
N LEU A 133 -15.96 -7.40 -4.40
CA LEU A 133 -15.47 -8.70 -3.92
C LEU A 133 -15.30 -8.73 -2.40
N GLU A 134 -14.99 -7.60 -1.78
CA GLU A 134 -14.72 -7.49 -0.34
C GLU A 134 -15.34 -6.22 0.28
N PRO A 135 -16.69 -6.09 0.28
CA PRO A 135 -17.38 -4.85 0.63
C PRO A 135 -17.20 -4.43 2.10
N ASN A 136 -16.79 -5.37 2.95
CA ASN A 136 -16.55 -5.13 4.38
C ASN A 136 -15.06 -5.00 4.74
N ASN A 137 -14.16 -5.06 3.76
CA ASN A 137 -12.74 -4.88 4.00
C ASN A 137 -12.38 -3.40 4.00
N ARG A 138 -12.46 -2.76 5.17
CA ARG A 138 -12.15 -1.33 5.37
C ARG A 138 -10.72 -0.95 4.97
N PHE A 139 -9.78 -1.88 5.10
CA PHE A 139 -8.40 -1.61 4.72
C PHE A 139 -8.26 -1.52 3.21
N LEU A 140 -8.80 -2.50 2.47
CA LEU A 140 -8.88 -2.46 1.01
C LEU A 140 -9.66 -1.24 0.52
N GLU A 141 -10.82 -0.97 1.13
CA GLU A 141 -11.63 0.20 0.82
C GLU A 141 -10.80 1.49 0.89
N SER A 142 -9.97 1.65 1.94
CA SER A 142 -9.13 2.83 2.10
C SER A 142 -8.20 3.06 0.90
N TYR A 143 -7.70 1.99 0.26
CA TYR A 143 -6.90 2.08 -0.95
C TYR A 143 -7.77 2.41 -2.17
N VAL A 144 -8.84 1.67 -2.39
CA VAL A 144 -9.76 1.87 -3.53
C VAL A 144 -10.26 3.32 -3.59
N VAL A 145 -10.76 3.87 -2.48
CA VAL A 145 -11.34 5.22 -2.50
C VAL A 145 -10.30 6.32 -2.77
N ARG A 146 -9.03 6.11 -2.41
CA ARG A 146 -7.95 7.04 -2.76
C ARG A 146 -7.77 7.10 -4.28
N HIS A 147 -7.67 5.96 -4.95
CA HIS A 147 -7.48 5.93 -6.40
C HIS A 147 -8.72 6.45 -7.15
N GLN A 148 -9.92 6.09 -6.70
CA GLN A 148 -11.16 6.68 -7.25
C GLN A 148 -11.22 8.20 -7.07
N GLY A 149 -10.75 8.72 -5.93
CA GLY A 149 -10.67 10.17 -5.72
C GLY A 149 -9.71 10.86 -6.69
N PHE A 150 -8.57 10.24 -7.05
CA PHE A 150 -7.68 10.78 -8.08
C PHE A 150 -8.39 10.92 -9.43
N HIS A 151 -9.10 9.88 -9.88
CA HIS A 151 -9.85 9.92 -11.13
C HIS A 151 -11.00 10.95 -11.16
N LEU A 152 -11.45 11.40 -9.98
CA LEU A 152 -12.50 12.39 -9.84
C LEU A 152 -11.99 13.83 -9.67
N LEU A 153 -10.70 14.05 -9.46
CA LEU A 153 -10.17 15.37 -9.09
C LEU A 153 -10.58 16.47 -10.10
N GLU A 154 -10.41 16.20 -11.38
CA GLU A 154 -10.72 17.14 -12.48
C GLU A 154 -12.19 17.13 -12.90
N ILE A 155 -12.98 16.17 -12.42
CA ILE A 155 -14.39 15.97 -12.82
C ILE A 155 -15.35 16.49 -11.75
N ASP A 156 -15.10 16.13 -10.49
CA ASP A 156 -15.92 16.43 -9.32
C ASP A 156 -15.00 16.56 -8.10
N ARG A 157 -14.35 17.72 -7.99
CA ARG A 157 -13.41 18.03 -6.90
C ARG A 157 -14.01 17.85 -5.50
N PRO A 158 -15.25 18.31 -5.20
CA PRO A 158 -15.86 18.05 -3.89
C PRO A 158 -15.96 16.57 -3.55
N LYS A 159 -16.39 15.72 -4.51
CA LYS A 159 -16.47 14.27 -4.31
C LYS A 159 -15.08 13.64 -4.17
N ALA A 160 -14.11 14.07 -4.97
CA ALA A 160 -12.72 13.64 -4.86
C ALA A 160 -12.15 13.90 -3.46
N LEU A 161 -12.33 15.11 -2.93
CA LEU A 161 -11.90 15.48 -1.57
C LEU A 161 -12.60 14.65 -0.49
N ALA A 162 -13.90 14.36 -0.65
CA ALA A 162 -14.62 13.50 0.28
C ALA A 162 -14.04 12.07 0.33
N LEU A 163 -13.66 11.51 -0.82
CA LEU A 163 -13.01 10.20 -0.90
C LEU A 163 -11.60 10.21 -0.29
N MET A 164 -10.82 11.27 -0.50
CA MET A 164 -9.50 11.41 0.13
C MET A 164 -9.58 11.47 1.66
N ARG A 165 -10.53 12.26 2.19
CA ARG A 165 -10.78 12.30 3.64
C ARG A 165 -11.29 10.97 4.18
N ARG A 166 -12.15 10.25 3.44
CA ARG A 166 -12.58 8.89 3.82
C ARG A 166 -11.39 7.93 3.89
N SER A 167 -10.53 7.96 2.88
CA SER A 167 -9.31 7.14 2.82
C SER A 167 -8.41 7.38 4.04
N LEU A 168 -8.17 8.66 4.38
CA LEU A 168 -7.43 9.10 5.56
C LEU A 168 -8.05 8.53 6.86
N GLN A 169 -9.35 8.75 7.07
CA GLN A 169 -10.06 8.35 8.28
C GLN A 169 -10.07 6.82 8.47
N LEU A 170 -10.25 6.05 7.39
CA LEU A 170 -10.19 4.59 7.45
C LEU A 170 -8.80 4.14 7.91
N ARG A 171 -7.72 4.69 7.34
CA ARG A 171 -6.34 4.32 7.73
C ARG A 171 -6.00 4.72 9.16
N ALA A 172 -6.49 5.88 9.60
CA ALA A 172 -6.35 6.33 10.98
C ALA A 172 -7.05 5.38 11.96
N ALA A 173 -8.31 5.00 11.69
CA ALA A 173 -9.06 4.08 12.53
C ALA A 173 -8.43 2.68 12.62
N LEU A 174 -7.67 2.29 11.58
CA LEU A 174 -6.98 1.01 11.51
C LEU A 174 -5.63 0.99 12.22
N GLY A 175 -5.05 2.16 12.52
CA GLY A 175 -3.66 2.28 13.00
C GLY A 175 -2.61 2.00 11.91
N ALA A 176 -2.98 2.13 10.63
CA ALA A 176 -2.11 1.89 9.48
C ALA A 176 -1.20 3.10 9.22
N ARG A 177 -0.17 3.28 10.06
CA ARG A 177 0.63 4.53 10.12
C ARG A 177 1.32 4.89 8.79
N PRO A 178 2.01 3.98 8.07
CA PRO A 178 2.61 4.32 6.78
C PRO A 178 1.57 4.75 5.75
N GLN A 179 0.46 4.01 5.68
CA GLN A 179 -0.66 4.29 4.80
C GLN A 179 -1.32 5.63 5.13
N LEU A 180 -1.47 5.94 6.42
CA LEU A 180 -2.01 7.19 6.91
C LEU A 180 -1.14 8.36 6.45
N ALA A 181 0.18 8.29 6.62
CA ALA A 181 1.10 9.32 6.13
C ALA A 181 0.98 9.53 4.61
N ALA A 182 0.92 8.45 3.83
CA ALA A 182 0.68 8.55 2.40
C ALA A 182 -0.67 9.22 2.05
N ALA A 183 -1.71 8.94 2.82
CA ALA A 183 -3.03 9.55 2.66
C ALA A 183 -3.02 11.05 3.01
N GLN A 184 -2.31 11.43 4.07
CA GLN A 184 -2.12 12.82 4.49
C GLN A 184 -1.38 13.62 3.41
N GLN A 185 -0.29 13.06 2.87
CA GLN A 185 0.48 13.69 1.81
C GLN A 185 -0.38 13.94 0.57
N VAL A 186 -1.17 12.95 0.18
CA VAL A 186 -2.05 13.04 -1.00
C VAL A 186 -3.19 14.03 -0.76
N LEU A 187 -3.82 14.03 0.41
CA LEU A 187 -4.86 15.01 0.74
C LEU A 187 -4.28 16.44 0.70
N ALA A 188 -3.07 16.65 1.23
CA ALA A 188 -2.40 17.95 1.19
C ALA A 188 -2.10 18.44 -0.24
N GLN A 189 -1.96 17.55 -1.23
CA GLN A 189 -1.83 17.91 -2.65
C GLN A 189 -3.18 18.33 -3.28
N PHE A 190 -4.30 17.92 -2.69
CA PHE A 190 -5.65 18.23 -3.18
C PHE A 190 -6.20 19.54 -2.60
N LEU A 191 -5.52 20.10 -1.61
CA LEU A 191 -5.86 21.37 -0.97
C LEU A 191 -5.01 22.51 -1.55
N PRO A 192 -5.47 23.77 -1.47
CA PRO A 192 -4.64 24.92 -1.80
C PRO A 192 -3.31 24.90 -1.04
N GLU A 193 -2.26 25.47 -1.64
CA GLU A 193 -0.90 25.41 -1.05
C GLU A 193 -0.81 26.11 0.31
N ASP A 194 -1.55 27.21 0.46
CA ASP A 194 -1.68 28.06 1.65
C ASP A 194 -2.77 27.63 2.63
N ASP A 195 -3.45 26.51 2.36
CA ASP A 195 -4.46 25.97 3.26
C ASP A 195 -3.80 25.49 4.58
N PRO A 196 -4.25 25.95 5.75
CA PRO A 196 -3.70 25.53 7.03
C PRO A 196 -3.74 24.00 7.26
N GLU A 197 -4.79 23.31 6.80
CA GLU A 197 -4.89 21.85 6.85
C GLU A 197 -3.77 21.22 6.02
N ALA A 198 -3.50 21.74 4.82
CA ALA A 198 -2.44 21.23 3.96
C ALA A 198 -1.04 21.41 4.57
N ILE A 199 -0.78 22.55 5.22
CA ILE A 199 0.50 22.83 5.89
C ILE A 199 0.71 21.85 7.06
N GLU A 200 -0.30 21.67 7.91
CA GLU A 200 -0.22 20.77 9.06
C GLU A 200 -0.04 19.29 8.62
N LEU A 201 -0.79 18.86 7.60
CA LEU A 201 -0.65 17.51 7.04
C LEU A 201 0.77 17.24 6.55
N ARG A 202 1.41 18.19 5.83
CA ARG A 202 2.78 18.03 5.34
C ARG A 202 3.79 17.92 6.49
N GLN A 203 3.60 18.67 7.58
CA GLN A 203 4.46 18.58 8.77
C GLN A 203 4.36 17.19 9.42
N ILE A 204 3.15 16.70 9.65
CA ILE A 204 2.92 15.36 10.23
C ILE A 204 3.50 14.25 9.34
N VAL A 205 3.37 14.40 8.01
CA VAL A 205 3.96 13.46 7.05
C VAL A 205 5.47 13.44 7.17
N ALA A 206 6.13 14.61 7.23
CA ALA A 206 7.59 14.68 7.33
C ALA A 206 8.11 13.98 8.59
N GLU A 207 7.46 14.21 9.73
CA GLU A 207 7.80 13.53 10.99
C GLU A 207 7.62 12.01 10.90
N THR A 208 6.50 11.57 10.35
CA THR A 208 6.19 10.13 10.21
C THR A 208 7.12 9.44 9.20
N ALA A 209 7.43 10.11 8.09
CA ALA A 209 8.32 9.59 7.05
C ALA A 209 9.75 9.46 7.57
N GLU A 210 10.19 10.38 8.43
CA GLU A 210 11.48 10.26 9.10
C GLU A 210 11.48 9.09 10.09
N GLU A 211 10.52 9.06 11.02
CA GLU A 211 10.41 8.02 12.05
C GLU A 211 10.37 6.59 11.46
N LEU A 212 9.54 6.38 10.42
CA LEU A 212 9.31 5.06 9.83
C LEU A 212 10.23 4.75 8.65
N LYS A 213 11.11 5.68 8.30
CA LYS A 213 12.01 5.59 7.14
C LYS A 213 11.29 5.37 5.80
N ILE A 214 10.16 6.06 5.60
CA ILE A 214 9.40 5.93 4.35
C ILE A 214 10.12 6.72 3.26
N ALA A 215 10.78 6.02 2.35
CA ALA A 215 11.71 6.60 1.39
C ALA A 215 11.04 7.68 0.52
N TRP A 216 9.95 7.33 -0.15
CA TRP A 216 9.28 8.20 -1.13
C TRP A 216 8.38 9.30 -0.52
N LEU A 217 8.29 9.39 0.81
CA LEU A 217 7.62 10.51 1.51
C LEU A 217 8.62 11.50 2.14
N ARG A 218 9.91 11.18 2.14
CA ARG A 218 10.95 12.09 2.63
C ARG A 218 11.24 13.14 1.57
N VAL A 219 11.39 14.39 2.00
CA VAL A 219 11.61 15.58 1.15
C VAL A 219 12.90 15.43 0.31
N ASP A 220 13.84 14.60 0.77
CA ASP A 220 15.15 14.39 0.13
C ASP A 220 15.17 13.31 -0.96
N ALA A 221 14.11 12.49 -1.12
CA ALA A 221 14.08 11.41 -2.11
C ALA A 221 13.96 11.89 -3.59
N THR A 222 13.90 13.20 -3.81
CA THR A 222 13.91 13.81 -5.16
C THR A 222 15.06 14.82 -5.35
N LYS A 223 16.04 14.84 -4.44
CA LYS A 223 17.24 15.69 -4.54
C LYS A 223 18.48 14.94 -4.05
N GLU A 224 18.95 13.99 -4.85
CA GLU A 224 20.39 13.75 -4.98
C GLU A 224 20.75 13.90 -6.46
N ASP A 225 21.85 14.63 -6.68
CA ASP A 225 22.26 15.39 -7.88
C ASP A 225 22.23 14.69 -9.25
#